data_AF-A0A7Z2G7Y9-F1
#
_entry.id   AF-A0A7Z2G7Y9-F1
#
_cell.length_a   1.000
_cell.length_b   1.000
_cell.length_c   1.000
_cell.angle_alpha   90.00
_cell.angle_beta   90.00
_cell.angle_gamma   90.00
#
_symmetry.space_group_name_H-M   'P 1'
#
loop_
_entity.id
_entity.type
_entity.pdbx_description
1 polymer ?
#
loop_
_entity_poly.entity_id
_entity_poly.type
_entity_poly.pdbx_seq_one_letter_code
_entity_poly.pdbx_strand_id
1 'polypeptide(L)'
;MRTKKVLAAVAIALACVGAHAQQTSGAPDGEVVKAAVAALAPRPEWKNVTIDRRESNALSLTIHYKVFPSEGLATSEADTEALVVAVAQGLAKAGHSPAKENRMIFVSATRDVLGVTGEKRVQFLGMAIYRPDQDGVSFKPTL
;
A
#
# COMPACT_ATOMS: atom_id res chain seq x y z
N MET A 1 17.94 -75.05 -18.23
CA MET A 1 16.66 -74.47 -18.70
C MET A 1 16.31 -73.28 -17.83
N ARG A 2 16.13 -72.11 -18.44
CA ARG A 2 16.00 -70.80 -17.76
C ARG A 2 14.54 -70.56 -17.36
N THR A 3 14.27 -70.39 -16.07
CA THR A 3 12.97 -69.94 -15.53
C THR A 3 12.88 -68.41 -15.61
N LYS A 4 11.82 -67.95 -16.26
CA LYS A 4 11.55 -66.55 -16.61
C LYS A 4 11.23 -65.73 -15.35
N LYS A 5 11.98 -64.66 -15.10
CA LYS A 5 11.57 -63.57 -14.20
C LYS A 5 10.69 -62.63 -15.01
N VAL A 6 9.40 -62.56 -14.67
CA VAL A 6 8.50 -61.50 -15.15
C VAL A 6 8.42 -60.47 -14.02
N LEU A 7 9.11 -59.34 -14.19
CA LEU A 7 8.86 -58.15 -13.36
C LEU A 7 7.86 -57.27 -14.10
N ALA A 8 6.70 -57.07 -13.47
CA ALA A 8 5.68 -56.15 -13.91
C ALA A 8 6.17 -54.70 -13.74
N ALA A 9 6.03 -53.91 -14.80
CA ALA A 9 6.28 -52.48 -14.77
C ALA A 9 5.15 -51.77 -14.01
N VAL A 10 5.48 -51.10 -12.92
CA VAL A 10 4.57 -50.16 -12.23
C VAL A 10 4.87 -48.77 -12.78
N ALA A 11 4.05 -48.30 -13.73
CA ALA A 11 4.08 -46.92 -14.17
C ALA A 11 3.25 -46.07 -13.21
N ILE A 12 3.92 -45.37 -12.29
CA ILE A 12 3.30 -44.32 -11.48
C ILE A 12 3.24 -43.07 -12.36
N ALA A 13 2.09 -42.82 -12.97
CA ALA A 13 1.78 -41.52 -13.54
C ALA A 13 1.52 -40.54 -12.39
N LEU A 14 2.55 -39.81 -11.97
CA LEU A 14 2.39 -38.69 -11.05
C LEU A 14 1.61 -37.59 -11.78
N ALA A 15 0.38 -37.39 -11.32
CA ALA A 15 -0.48 -36.29 -11.71
C ALA A 15 0.20 -34.96 -11.36
N CYS A 16 0.81 -34.31 -12.36
CA CYS A 16 1.09 -32.88 -12.30
C CYS A 16 -0.22 -32.13 -12.57
N VAL A 17 -1.19 -32.23 -11.66
CA VAL A 17 -2.19 -31.18 -11.54
C VAL A 17 -1.42 -30.01 -10.95
N GLY A 18 -0.80 -29.23 -11.83
CA GLY A 18 -0.21 -27.95 -11.48
C GLY A 18 -1.29 -27.16 -10.77
N ALA A 19 -1.13 -27.03 -9.46
CA ALA A 19 -1.81 -26.04 -8.66
C ALA A 19 -1.54 -24.70 -9.34
N HIS A 20 -2.46 -24.26 -10.19
CA HIS A 20 -2.66 -22.85 -10.41
C HIS A 20 -3.24 -22.35 -9.08
N ALA A 21 -2.36 -22.19 -8.10
CA ALA A 21 -2.57 -21.25 -7.04
C ALA A 21 -2.71 -19.91 -7.78
N GLN A 22 -3.97 -19.56 -8.06
CA GLN A 22 -4.37 -18.21 -8.35
C GLN A 22 -4.05 -17.44 -7.07
N GLN A 23 -2.77 -17.09 -6.90
CA GLN A 23 -2.32 -16.16 -5.89
C GLN A 23 -3.05 -14.87 -6.22
N THR A 24 -4.11 -14.61 -5.48
CA THR A 24 -4.67 -13.28 -5.30
C THR A 24 -3.51 -12.39 -4.83
N SER A 25 -2.92 -11.66 -5.77
CA SER A 25 -1.75 -10.80 -5.60
C SER A 25 -2.05 -9.54 -4.77
N GLY A 26 -2.99 -9.61 -3.81
CA GLY A 26 -3.42 -8.48 -2.98
C GLY A 26 -2.73 -8.40 -1.61
N ALA A 27 -1.59 -9.08 -1.39
CA ALA A 27 -1.19 -9.51 -0.05
C ALA A 27 -0.18 -8.62 0.72
N PRO A 28 0.85 -7.97 0.15
CA PRO A 28 1.81 -7.26 1.01
C PRO A 28 1.35 -5.85 1.42
N ASP A 29 0.47 -5.20 0.66
CA ASP A 29 0.15 -3.77 0.87
C ASP A 29 -0.34 -3.46 2.29
N GLY A 30 -1.20 -4.31 2.84
CA GLY A 30 -1.74 -4.11 4.19
C GLY A 30 -0.65 -4.15 5.26
N GLU A 31 0.23 -5.15 5.19
CA GLU A 31 1.35 -5.31 6.14
C GLU A 31 2.42 -4.24 5.93
N VAL A 32 2.71 -3.88 4.67
CA VAL A 32 3.64 -2.80 4.33
C VAL A 32 3.13 -1.46 4.88
N VAL A 33 1.85 -1.13 4.67
CA VAL A 33 1.27 0.12 5.19
C VAL A 33 1.26 0.11 6.72
N LYS A 34 0.88 -1.01 7.35
CA LYS A 34 0.91 -1.14 8.81
C LYS A 34 2.32 -0.95 9.38
N ALA A 35 3.33 -1.57 8.75
CA ALA A 35 4.73 -1.42 9.15
C ALA A 35 5.23 0.01 8.93
N ALA A 36 4.87 0.65 7.81
CA ALA A 36 5.22 2.04 7.52
C ALA A 36 4.61 3.00 8.55
N VAL A 37 3.32 2.86 8.86
CA VAL A 37 2.65 3.66 9.90
C VAL A 37 3.30 3.46 11.26
N ALA A 38 3.64 2.23 11.63
CA ALA A 38 4.31 1.96 12.90
C ALA A 38 5.72 2.59 12.98
N ALA A 39 6.48 2.54 11.88
CA ALA A 39 7.84 3.08 11.82
C ALA A 39 7.89 4.61 11.90
N LEU A 40 6.84 5.30 11.45
CA LEU A 40 6.77 6.78 11.49
C LEU A 40 6.43 7.35 12.87
N ALA A 41 6.03 6.50 13.84
CA ALA A 41 5.54 6.93 15.15
C ALA A 41 4.43 8.00 15.04
N PRO A 42 3.18 7.60 14.73
CA PRO A 42 2.09 8.51 14.38
C PRO A 42 1.90 9.61 15.42
N ARG A 43 1.73 10.84 14.96
CA ARG A 43 1.49 12.01 15.83
C ARG A 43 0.19 11.83 16.62
N PRO A 44 0.05 12.43 17.82
CA PRO A 44 -1.17 12.37 18.61
C PRO A 44 -2.42 12.86 17.86
N GLU A 45 -2.26 13.80 16.92
CA GLU A 45 -3.32 14.36 16.08
C GLU A 45 -3.85 13.36 15.05
N TRP A 46 -3.11 12.29 14.71
CA TRP A 46 -3.60 11.26 13.81
C TRP A 46 -4.72 10.45 14.48
N LYS A 47 -5.78 10.21 13.73
CA LYS A 47 -6.88 9.31 14.08
C LYS A 47 -6.53 7.89 13.64
N ASN A 48 -6.25 7.72 12.35
CA ASN A 48 -5.83 6.46 11.73
C ASN A 48 -5.32 6.73 10.30
N VAL A 49 -4.86 5.65 9.65
CA VAL A 49 -4.59 5.62 8.21
C VAL A 49 -5.50 4.56 7.59
N THR A 50 -6.12 4.88 6.46
CA THR A 50 -6.93 3.94 5.67
C THR A 50 -6.26 3.64 4.34
N ILE A 51 -6.52 2.44 3.82
CA ILE A 51 -6.25 2.12 2.41
C ILE A 51 -7.56 2.28 1.66
N ASP A 52 -7.67 3.33 0.86
CA ASP A 52 -8.93 3.69 0.19
C ASP A 52 -9.08 2.96 -1.14
N ARG A 53 -7.95 2.64 -1.80
CA ARG A 53 -7.93 1.96 -3.10
C ARG A 53 -6.70 1.08 -3.24
N ARG A 54 -6.90 -0.13 -3.78
CA ARG A 54 -5.84 -1.06 -4.19
C ARG A 54 -6.12 -1.54 -5.60
N GLU A 55 -5.30 -1.09 -6.54
CA GLU A 55 -5.30 -1.51 -7.94
C GLU A 55 -3.89 -2.02 -8.30
N SER A 56 -3.75 -2.71 -9.43
CA SER A 56 -2.48 -3.30 -9.85
C SER A 56 -1.35 -2.27 -10.00
N ASN A 57 -1.68 -1.05 -10.41
CA ASN A 57 -0.75 0.05 -10.65
C ASN A 57 -0.98 1.25 -9.72
N ALA A 58 -1.85 1.16 -8.73
CA ALA A 58 -2.16 2.26 -7.83
C ALA A 58 -2.48 1.81 -6.40
N LEU A 59 -1.91 2.50 -5.43
CA LEU A 59 -2.26 2.37 -4.01
C LEU A 59 -2.64 3.75 -3.48
N SER A 60 -3.85 3.90 -2.95
CA SER A 60 -4.30 5.16 -2.35
C SER A 60 -4.57 5.00 -0.87
N LEU A 61 -4.02 5.91 -0.08
CA LEU A 61 -4.07 5.96 1.37
C LEU A 61 -4.59 7.32 1.82
N THR A 62 -5.23 7.36 2.99
CA THR A 62 -5.60 8.61 3.67
C THR A 62 -5.15 8.60 5.11
N ILE A 63 -4.41 9.64 5.52
CA ILE A 63 -4.18 9.99 6.91
C ILE A 63 -5.39 10.80 7.37
N HIS A 64 -6.12 10.27 8.35
CA HIS A 64 -7.23 10.99 8.98
C HIS A 64 -6.72 11.68 10.24
N TYR A 65 -6.86 12.99 10.31
CA TYR A 65 -6.55 13.77 11.50
C TYR A 65 -7.79 13.94 12.39
N LYS A 66 -7.59 13.90 13.70
CA LYS A 66 -8.60 14.22 14.73
C LYS A 66 -8.91 15.72 14.75
N VAL A 67 -7.87 16.53 14.57
CA VAL A 67 -7.89 18.01 14.64
C VAL A 67 -6.98 18.58 13.56
N PHE A 68 -7.07 19.88 13.28
CA PHE A 68 -6.11 20.52 12.38
C PHE A 68 -4.70 20.46 12.99
N PRO A 69 -3.65 20.13 12.22
CA PRO A 69 -2.28 20.11 12.75
C PRO A 69 -1.87 21.46 13.34
N SER A 70 -1.20 21.44 14.49
CA SER A 70 -0.87 22.64 15.26
C SER A 70 0.11 23.58 14.54
N GLU A 71 1.05 23.03 13.76
CA GLU A 71 2.02 23.80 12.95
C GLU A 71 1.50 24.10 11.53
N GLY A 72 0.25 23.74 11.23
CA GLY A 72 -0.43 24.08 9.97
C GLY A 72 -0.28 23.04 8.85
N LEU A 73 -0.53 23.48 7.60
CA LEU A 73 -0.52 22.59 6.43
C LEU A 73 0.85 22.00 6.11
N ALA A 74 1.94 22.65 6.54
CA ALA A 74 3.29 22.11 6.40
C ALA A 74 3.46 20.77 7.16
N THR A 75 2.71 20.56 8.25
CA THR A 75 2.71 19.27 8.94
C THR A 75 2.04 18.19 8.12
N SER A 76 0.88 18.46 7.51
CA SER A 76 0.20 17.46 6.68
C SER A 76 0.99 17.16 5.42
N GLU A 77 1.67 18.14 4.84
CA GLU A 77 2.66 17.93 3.77
C GLU A 77 3.74 16.93 4.20
N ALA A 78 4.49 17.24 5.26
CA ALA A 78 5.57 16.39 5.74
C ALA A 78 5.10 14.97 6.12
N ASP A 79 3.95 14.86 6.79
CA ASP A 79 3.37 13.58 7.20
C ASP A 79 2.96 12.72 5.98
N THR A 80 2.33 13.32 4.96
CA THR A 80 1.94 12.59 3.74
C THR A 80 3.16 12.17 2.92
N GLU A 81 4.17 13.02 2.78
CA GLU A 81 5.42 12.67 2.10
C GLU A 81 6.16 11.53 2.82
N ALA A 82 6.30 11.62 4.14
CA ALA A 82 6.96 10.60 4.94
C ALA A 82 6.26 9.25 4.80
N LEU A 83 4.91 9.22 4.80
CA LEU A 83 4.16 7.98 4.61
C LEU A 83 4.30 7.41 3.20
N VAL A 84 4.26 8.25 2.15
CA VAL A 84 4.52 7.80 0.77
C VAL A 84 5.89 7.13 0.67
N VAL A 85 6.94 7.78 1.20
CA VAL A 85 8.31 7.25 1.16
C VAL A 85 8.42 5.95 1.94
N ALA A 86 7.87 5.89 3.15
CA ALA A 86 7.92 4.70 3.99
C ALA A 86 7.21 3.49 3.33
N VAL A 87 6.07 3.73 2.66
CA VAL A 87 5.35 2.69 1.92
C VAL A 87 6.14 2.23 0.69
N ALA A 88 6.71 3.15 -0.10
CA ALA A 88 7.54 2.80 -1.25
C ALA A 88 8.76 1.96 -0.84
N GLN A 89 9.45 2.36 0.23
CA GLN A 89 10.58 1.60 0.80
C GLN A 89 10.14 0.25 1.37
N GLY A 90 8.96 0.18 2.00
CA GLY A 90 8.40 -1.07 2.50
C GLY A 90 8.08 -2.05 1.38
N LEU A 91 7.52 -1.58 0.27
CA LEU A 91 7.31 -2.38 -0.95
C LEU A 91 8.65 -2.88 -1.51
N ALA A 92 9.67 -2.01 -1.57
CA ALA A 92 11.01 -2.41 -2.01
C ALA A 92 11.61 -3.52 -1.13
N LYS A 93 11.48 -3.41 0.19
CA LYS A 93 11.91 -4.46 1.14
C LYS A 93 11.14 -5.77 0.97
N ALA A 94 9.87 -5.70 0.54
CA ALA A 94 9.04 -6.86 0.25
C ALA A 94 9.32 -7.49 -1.14
N GLY A 95 10.32 -7.00 -1.87
CA GLY A 95 10.72 -7.54 -3.18
C GLY A 95 10.01 -6.91 -4.38
N HIS A 96 9.21 -5.86 -4.16
CA HIS A 96 8.57 -5.10 -5.23
C HIS A 96 9.44 -3.95 -5.71
N SER A 97 9.13 -3.42 -6.89
CA SER A 97 9.77 -2.19 -7.37
C SER A 97 8.70 -1.26 -7.94
N PRO A 98 8.17 -0.31 -7.14
CA PRO A 98 7.11 0.58 -7.58
C PRO A 98 7.42 1.30 -8.90
N ALA A 99 8.67 1.77 -9.10
CA ALA A 99 9.12 2.34 -10.37
C ALA A 99 8.99 1.36 -11.56
N LYS A 100 9.55 0.14 -11.45
CA LYS A 100 9.53 -0.86 -12.54
C LYS A 100 8.12 -1.43 -12.80
N GLU A 101 7.30 -1.47 -11.77
CA GLU A 101 5.91 -1.91 -11.81
C GLU A 101 4.95 -0.81 -12.27
N ASN A 102 5.46 0.40 -12.55
CA ASN A 102 4.67 1.59 -12.87
C ASN A 102 3.55 1.85 -11.83
N ARG A 103 3.89 1.64 -10.56
CA ARG A 103 2.94 1.69 -9.44
C ARG A 103 2.96 3.06 -8.78
N MET A 104 1.86 3.78 -8.87
CA MET A 104 1.65 5.04 -8.16
C MET A 104 1.22 4.79 -6.71
N ILE A 105 1.69 5.64 -5.79
CA ILE A 105 1.25 5.63 -4.39
C ILE A 105 0.76 7.03 -4.06
N PHE A 106 -0.48 7.14 -3.60
CA PHE A 106 -1.12 8.40 -3.23
C PHE A 106 -1.36 8.38 -1.72
N VAL A 107 -0.95 9.43 -1.02
CA VAL A 107 -1.33 9.63 0.39
C VAL A 107 -1.99 10.98 0.50
N SER A 108 -3.28 10.98 0.84
CA SER A 108 -4.04 12.19 1.17
C SER A 108 -4.05 12.43 2.68
N ALA A 109 -4.21 13.68 3.09
CA ALA A 109 -4.48 14.07 4.46
C ALA A 109 -5.88 14.69 4.56
N THR A 110 -6.68 14.27 5.53
CA THR A 110 -8.04 14.78 5.72
C THR A 110 -8.39 14.98 7.18
N ARG A 111 -9.43 15.76 7.46
CA ARG A 111 -10.10 15.79 8.76
C ARG A 111 -11.59 15.99 8.63
N ASP A 112 -12.34 15.52 9.62
CA ASP A 112 -13.76 15.83 9.75
C ASP A 112 -13.94 17.27 10.27
N VAL A 113 -14.82 18.05 9.64
CA VAL A 113 -15.22 19.41 10.05
C VAL A 113 -16.75 19.57 9.96
N LEU A 114 -17.29 20.60 10.60
CA LEU A 114 -18.67 21.04 10.37
C LEU A 114 -18.69 22.08 9.25
N GLY A 115 -19.57 21.87 8.27
CA GLY A 115 -19.86 22.86 7.24
C GLY A 115 -20.72 24.01 7.77
N VAL A 116 -20.89 25.05 6.94
CA VAL A 116 -21.71 26.23 7.27
C VAL A 116 -23.18 25.90 7.55
N THR A 117 -23.66 24.74 7.09
CA THR A 117 -25.02 24.22 7.33
C THR A 117 -25.12 23.36 8.60
N GLY A 118 -24.01 23.14 9.33
CA GLY A 118 -23.95 22.23 10.47
C GLY A 118 -23.77 20.75 10.09
N GLU A 119 -23.72 20.41 8.80
CA GLU A 119 -23.46 19.05 8.34
C GLU A 119 -21.98 18.69 8.43
N LYS A 120 -21.68 17.41 8.69
CA LYS A 120 -20.31 16.89 8.65
C LYS A 120 -19.77 16.96 7.23
N ARG A 121 -18.55 17.48 7.10
CA ARG A 121 -17.78 17.52 5.86
C ARG A 121 -16.36 17.03 6.10
N VAL A 122 -15.70 16.63 5.02
CA VAL A 122 -14.28 16.30 5.03
C VAL A 122 -13.51 17.50 4.50
N GLN A 123 -12.57 18.03 5.29
CA GLN A 123 -11.59 19.01 4.82
C GLN A 123 -10.34 18.28 4.33
N PHE A 124 -9.92 18.58 3.12
CA PHE A 124 -8.67 18.09 2.54
C PHE A 124 -7.50 18.97 2.99
N LEU A 125 -6.39 18.34 3.39
CA LEU A 125 -5.22 18.99 3.99
C LEU A 125 -3.93 18.81 3.16
N GLY A 126 -4.02 18.12 2.02
CA GLY A 126 -2.93 17.95 1.06
C GLY A 126 -2.80 16.51 0.59
N MET A 127 -1.95 16.29 -0.41
CA MET A 127 -1.61 14.95 -0.88
C MET A 127 -0.18 14.88 -1.40
N ALA A 128 0.52 13.83 -1.00
CA ALA A 128 1.78 13.40 -1.58
C ALA A 128 1.57 12.25 -2.56
N ILE A 129 2.37 12.20 -3.62
CA ILE A 129 2.29 11.21 -4.69
C ILE A 129 3.69 10.67 -4.98
N TYR A 130 3.88 9.35 -4.87
CA TYR A 130 5.02 8.67 -5.47
C TYR A 130 4.80 8.52 -6.98
N ARG A 131 5.76 9.01 -7.74
CA ARG A 131 5.79 9.07 -9.19
C ARG A 131 6.78 8.03 -9.73
N PRO A 132 6.31 6.89 -10.27
CA PRO A 132 7.19 5.82 -10.73
C PRO A 132 8.08 6.24 -11.92
N ASP A 133 7.65 7.21 -12.72
CA ASP A 133 8.41 7.79 -13.83
C ASP A 133 9.66 8.57 -13.38
N GLN A 134 9.66 9.06 -12.14
CA GLN A 134 10.73 9.86 -11.55
C GLN A 134 11.46 9.14 -10.41
N ASP A 135 10.95 7.97 -10.00
CA ASP A 135 11.29 7.32 -8.73
C ASP A 135 11.34 8.32 -7.56
N GLY A 136 10.35 9.22 -7.52
CA GLY A 136 10.36 10.40 -6.67
C GLY A 136 8.99 10.71 -6.08
N VAL A 137 8.97 11.61 -5.10
CA VAL A 137 7.74 12.09 -4.46
C VAL A 137 7.46 13.51 -4.92
N SER A 138 6.20 13.78 -5.25
CA SER A 138 5.70 15.13 -5.52
C SER A 138 4.56 15.45 -4.57
N PHE A 139 4.57 16.64 -3.98
CA PHE A 139 3.47 17.15 -3.18
C PHE A 139 2.53 18.01 -4.02
N LYS A 140 1.23 17.86 -3.81
CA LYS A 140 0.21 18.76 -4.33
C LYS A 140 -0.45 19.46 -3.14
N PRO A 141 -0.21 20.76 -2.93
CA PRO A 141 -0.87 21.50 -1.86
C PRO A 141 -2.37 21.59 -2.11
N THR A 142 -3.14 21.69 -1.04
CA THR A 142 -4.56 22.09 -1.13
C THR A 142 -4.60 23.57 -1.54
N LEU A 143 -5.31 23.88 -2.63
CA LEU A 143 -5.67 25.25 -3.01
C LEU A 143 -6.76 25.82 -2.09
#